data_AF-A0A353Q6C0-F1
#
_entry.id   AF-A0A353Q6C0-F1
#
_cell.length_a   1.000
_cell.length_b   1.000
_cell.length_c   1.000
_cell.angle_alpha   90.00
_cell.angle_beta   90.00
_cell.angle_gamma   90.00
#
_symmetry.space_group_name_H-M   'P 1'
#
loop_
_entity.id
_entity.type
_entity.pdbx_description
1 polymer ?
#
loop_
_entity_poly.entity_id
_entity_poly.type
_entity_poly.pdbx_seq_one_letter_code
_entity_poly.pdbx_strand_id
1 'polypeptide(L)' 'MAIITLKYDARNPKAKKAIDDILSLGLFEQKTGLDEALEDVEHGRIYSAKNANDLIRQCSL' A
#
# COMPACT_ATOMS: atom_id res chain seq x y z
N MET A 1 -12.33 10.54 -10.44
CA MET A 1 -12.27 9.31 -9.64
C MET A 1 -12.15 9.73 -8.18
N ALA A 2 -12.99 9.21 -7.29
CA ALA A 2 -12.91 9.50 -5.86
C ALA A 2 -12.23 8.32 -5.16
N ILE A 3 -11.30 8.59 -4.26
CA ILE A 3 -10.57 7.55 -3.50
C ILE A 3 -11.08 7.57 -2.07
N ILE A 4 -11.44 6.39 -1.55
CA ILE A 4 -11.86 6.20 -0.16
C ILE A 4 -10.82 5.30 0.52
N THR A 5 -10.23 5.79 1.61
CA THR A 5 -9.29 5.01 2.43
C THR A 5 -10.02 4.44 3.64
N LEU A 6 -10.00 3.12 3.78
CA LEU A 6 -10.61 2.41 4.91
C LEU A 6 -9.53 1.86 5.84
N LYS A 7 -9.63 2.18 7.12
CA LYS A 7 -8.79 1.60 8.17
C LYS A 7 -9.62 0.62 9.00
N TYR A 8 -9.16 -0.61 9.11
CA TYR A 8 -9.82 -1.65 9.91
C TYR A 8 -8.79 -2.46 10.69
N ASP A 9 -9.26 -3.14 11.74
CA ASP A 9 -8.44 -4.11 12.48
C ASP A 9 -8.42 -5.45 11.74
N ALA A 10 -7.29 -5.78 11.11
CA ALA A 10 -7.11 -7.02 10.38
C ALA A 10 -7.13 -8.28 11.29
N ARG A 11 -6.96 -8.12 12.61
CA ARG A 11 -7.06 -9.22 13.58
C ARG A 11 -8.50 -9.50 13.99
N ASN A 12 -9.43 -8.60 13.70
CA ASN A 12 -10.85 -8.79 13.97
C ASN A 12 -11.52 -9.55 12.80
N PRO A 13 -12.01 -10.79 13.02
CA PRO A 13 -12.59 -11.60 11.94
C PRO A 13 -13.81 -10.97 11.28
N LYS A 14 -14.63 -10.21 12.03
CA LYS A 14 -15.82 -9.53 11.49
C LYS A 14 -15.43 -8.40 10.55
N ALA A 15 -14.40 -7.64 10.91
CA ALA A 15 -13.91 -6.54 10.09
C ALA A 15 -13.29 -7.08 8.80
N LYS A 16 -12.48 -8.14 8.89
CA LYS A 16 -11.94 -8.82 7.71
C LYS A 16 -13.04 -9.29 6.76
N LYS A 17 -14.05 -9.99 7.30
CA LYS A 17 -15.18 -10.47 6.48
C LYS A 17 -15.93 -9.32 5.80
N ALA A 18 -16.16 -8.20 6.48
CA ALA A 18 -16.85 -7.06 5.88
C ALA A 18 -16.06 -6.46 4.70
N ILE A 19 -14.72 -6.37 4.80
CA ILE A 19 -13.88 -5.92 3.70
C ILE A 19 -13.90 -6.93 2.55
N ASP A 20 -13.79 -8.22 2.85
CA ASP A 20 -13.86 -9.29 1.84
C ASP A 20 -15.21 -9.26 1.09
N ASP A 21 -16.32 -9.07 1.81
CA ASP A 21 -17.65 -8.95 1.22
C ASP A 21 -17.74 -7.73 0.28
N ILE A 22 -17.19 -6.57 0.67
CA ILE A 22 -17.15 -5.37 -0.17
C ILE A 22 -16.33 -5.60 -1.44
N LEU A 23 -15.15 -6.20 -1.32
CA LEU A 23 -14.27 -6.50 -2.45
C LEU A 23 -14.90 -7.53 -3.39
N SER A 24 -15.67 -8.49 -2.86
CA SER A 24 -16.36 -9.50 -3.64
C SER A 24 -17.41 -8.95 -4.61
N LEU A 25 -17.90 -7.72 -4.38
CA LEU A 25 -18.85 -7.04 -5.27
C LEU A 25 -18.23 -6.66 -6.62
N GLY A 26 -16.89 -6.65 -6.73
CA GLY A 26 -16.17 -6.29 -7.96
C GLY A 26 -16.30 -4.81 -8.36
N LEU A 27 -16.83 -3.97 -7.46
CA LEU A 27 -17.02 -2.54 -7.69
C LEU A 27 -15.79 -1.69 -7.30
N PHE A 28 -14.86 -2.28 -6.54
CA PHE A 28 -13.72 -1.59 -5.97
C PHE A 28 -12.43 -2.33 -6.30
N GLU A 29 -11.41 -1.59 -6.71
CA GLU A 29 -10.06 -2.10 -6.86
C GLU A 29 -9.31 -1.98 -5.53
N GLN A 30 -8.70 -3.07 -5.10
CA GLN A 30 -7.80 -3.06 -3.95
C GLN A 30 -6.40 -2.67 -4.43
N LYS A 31 -5.91 -1.51 -4.01
CA LYS A 31 -4.49 -1.19 -4.10
C LYS A 31 -3.77 -1.74 -2.87
N THR A 32 -2.76 -2.57 -3.10
CA THR A 32 -1.86 -3.05 -2.06
C THR A 32 -0.64 -2.13 -1.96
N GLY A 33 0.11 -2.21 -0.85
CA GLY A 33 1.36 -1.46 -0.71
C GLY A 33 2.43 -1.85 -1.75
N LEU A 34 2.33 -3.05 -2.34
CA LEU A 34 3.17 -3.45 -3.47
C LEU A 34 2.77 -2.73 -4.76
N ASP A 35 1.46 -2.57 -5.00
CA ASP A 35 0.96 -1.84 -6.18
C ASP A 35 1.36 -0.37 -6.10
N GLU A 36 1.27 0.23 -4.91
CA GLU A 36 1.75 1.60 -4.67
C GLU A 36 3.27 1.71 -4.91
N ALA A 37 4.06 0.73 -4.42
CA ALA A 37 5.50 0.71 -4.65
C ALA A 37 5.87 0.54 -6.14
N LEU A 38 5.10 -0.26 -6.88
CA LEU A 38 5.28 -0.42 -8.33
C LEU A 38 4.91 0.88 -9.08
N GLU A 39 3.82 1.54 -8.69
CA GLU A 39 3.46 2.85 -9.24
C GLU A 39 4.55 3.89 -8.96
N ASP A 40 5.17 3.88 -7.77
CA ASP A 40 6.27 4.78 -7.43
C ASP A 40 7.50 4.52 -8.33
N VAL A 41 7.78 3.26 -8.69
CA VAL A 41 8.83 2.92 -9.66
C VAL A 41 8.48 3.44 -11.06
N GLU A 42 7.26 3.19 -11.54
CA GLU A 42 6.82 3.65 -12.86
C GLU A 42 6.84 5.17 -13.01
N HIS A 43 6.48 5.89 -11.94
CA HIS A 43 6.44 7.35 -11.93
C HIS A 43 7.76 7.99 -11.53
N GLY A 44 8.82 7.20 -11.36
CA GLY A 44 10.16 7.70 -11.01
C GLY A 44 10.26 8.31 -9.60
N ARG A 45 9.29 8.04 -8.71
CA ARG A 45 9.30 8.42 -7.29
C ARG A 45 10.19 7.47 -6.47
N ILE A 46 11.34 7.11 -7.02
CA ILE A 46 12.30 6.17 -6.45
C ILE A 46 13.44 6.91 -5.79
N TYR A 47 13.76 6.50 -4.55
CA TYR A 47 14.93 7.01 -3.86
C TYR A 47 16.18 6.26 -4.32
N SER A 48 17.17 7.02 -4.79
CA SER A 48 18.46 6.48 -5.23
C SER A 48 19.51 6.76 -4.16
N ALA A 49 20.14 5.70 -3.66
CA ALA A 49 21.26 5.79 -2.73
C ALA A 49 22.55 5.38 -3.44
N LYS A 50 23.67 6.04 -3.11
CA LYS A 50 24.96 5.76 -3.76
C LYS A 50 25.55 4.41 -3.34
N ASN A 51 25.23 3.95 -2.14
CA ASN A 51 25.71 2.69 -1.57
C ASN A 51 24.79 2.26 -0.41
N ALA A 52 25.01 1.04 0.10
CA ALA A 52 24.19 0.49 1.18
C ALA A 52 24.20 1.35 2.46
N ASN A 53 25.33 1.97 2.81
CA ASN A 53 25.42 2.83 4.00
C ASN A 53 24.60 4.12 3.86
N ASP A 54 24.55 4.69 2.65
CA ASP A 54 23.73 5.87 2.32
C ASP A 54 22.23 5.53 2.40
N LEU A 55 21.83 4.36 1.88
CA LEU A 55 20.45 3.88 1.98
C LEU A 55 20.04 3.68 3.46
N ILE A 56 20.88 3.01 4.25
CA ILE A 56 20.59 2.77 5.67
C ILE A 56 20.45 4.10 6.42
N ARG A 57 21.31 5.08 6.16
CA ARG A 57 21.20 6.42 6.77
C ARG A 57 19.91 7.14 6.36
N GLN A 58 19.46 7.01 5.12
CA GLN A 58 18.21 7.62 4.66
C GLN A 58 16.96 6.96 5.28
N CYS A 59 17.01 5.67 5.60
CA CYS A 59 15.90 4.95 6.24
C CYS A 59 15.90 5.04 7.77
N SER A 60 17.00 5.50 8.38
CA SER A 60 17.15 5.60 9.84
C SER A 60 16.86 7.04 10.27
N LEU A 61 15.62 7.29 10.74
CA LEU A 61 15.22 8.49 11.48
C LEU A 61 15.95 8.59 12.82
#